data_AF-G8UIE8-F1
#
_entry.id   AF-G8UIE8-F1
#
_cell.length_a   1.000
_cell.length_b   1.000
_cell.length_c   1.000
_cell.angle_alpha   90.00
_cell.angle_beta   90.00
_cell.angle_gamma   90.00
#
_symmetry.space_group_name_H-M   'P 1'
#
loop_
_entity.id
_entity.type
_entity.pdbx_description
1 polymer ?
#
loop_
_entity_poly.entity_id
_entity_poly.type
_entity_poly.pdbx_seq_one_letter_code
_entity_poly.pdbx_strand_id
1 'polypeptide(L)'
;MAEIGTFSWTWKFFRQAMFSWQLLASGLSMVVASFIWFYILKHYELSLAYPLISISYIFGTLAAIFFFHETVPFTRWMGVLLIMGGVVLLTR
;
A
#
# COMPACT_ATOMS: atom_id res chain seq x y z
N MET A 1 -14.76 12.05 -6.19
CA MET A 1 -15.43 10.82 -5.74
C MET A 1 -16.42 10.46 -6.83
N ALA A 2 -16.03 9.57 -7.75
CA ALA A 2 -16.93 9.16 -8.84
C ALA A 2 -17.97 8.21 -8.23
N GLU A 3 -19.24 8.62 -8.26
CA GLU A 3 -20.37 7.80 -7.86
C GLU A 3 -20.33 6.50 -8.68
N ILE A 4 -19.99 5.40 -8.02
CA ILE A 4 -20.28 4.06 -8.52
C ILE A 4 -21.81 3.96 -8.58
N GLY A 5 -22.37 4.34 -9.72
CA GLY A 5 -23.79 4.21 -10.03
C GLY A 5 -24.27 2.82 -9.61
N THR A 6 -25.41 2.82 -8.91
CA THR A 6 -26.19 1.68 -8.43
C THR A 6 -25.76 0.33 -9.00
N PHE A 7 -25.23 -0.54 -8.13
CA PHE A 7 -24.80 -1.90 -8.45
C PHE A 7 -25.86 -2.62 -9.30
N SER A 8 -25.60 -2.72 -10.61
CA SER A 8 -26.50 -3.32 -11.58
C SER A 8 -25.81 -4.52 -12.18
N TRP A 9 -26.40 -5.71 -12.04
CA TRP A 9 -25.85 -6.97 -12.55
C TRP A 9 -26.02 -7.08 -14.08
N THR A 10 -25.43 -6.14 -14.81
CA THR A 10 -25.50 -6.04 -16.27
C THR A 10 -24.10 -6.19 -16.84
N TRP A 11 -23.96 -6.93 -17.93
CA TRP A 11 -22.64 -7.25 -18.51
C TRP A 11 -21.82 -6.00 -18.92
N LYS A 12 -22.52 -4.90 -19.19
CA LYS A 12 -21.95 -3.57 -19.44
C LYS A 12 -21.29 -2.94 -18.20
N PHE A 13 -21.84 -3.16 -17.00
CA PHE A 13 -21.25 -2.69 -15.74
C PHE A 13 -19.88 -3.33 -15.51
N PHE A 14 -19.75 -4.63 -15.77
CA PHE A 14 -18.47 -5.32 -15.62
C PHE A 14 -17.42 -4.80 -16.60
N ARG A 15 -17.78 -4.56 -17.87
CA ARG A 15 -16.86 -3.93 -18.84
C ARG A 15 -16.49 -2.51 -18.43
N GLN A 16 -17.44 -1.72 -17.93
CA GLN A 16 -17.21 -0.33 -17.54
C GLN A 16 -16.43 -0.20 -16.22
N ALA A 17 -16.64 -1.11 -15.27
CA ALA A 17 -15.87 -1.21 -14.04
C ALA A 17 -14.42 -1.68 -14.34
N MET A 18 -14.26 -2.70 -15.19
CA MET A 18 -12.94 -3.18 -15.62
C MET A 18 -12.14 -2.10 -16.38
N PHE A 19 -12.81 -1.26 -17.17
CA PHE A 19 -12.19 -0.10 -17.84
C PHE A 19 -12.31 1.21 -17.06
N SER A 20 -12.65 1.15 -15.77
CA SER A 20 -12.58 2.36 -14.95
C SER A 20 -11.12 2.75 -14.77
N TRP A 21 -10.83 4.03 -15.03
CA TRP A 21 -9.48 4.57 -14.99
C TRP A 21 -8.81 4.32 -13.63
N GLN A 22 -9.59 4.37 -12.53
CA GLN A 22 -9.10 4.12 -11.18
C GLN A 22 -8.68 2.66 -10.95
N LEU A 23 -9.42 1.67 -11.46
CA LEU A 23 -9.05 0.25 -11.33
C LEU A 23 -7.87 -0.11 -12.23
N LEU A 24 -7.80 0.45 -13.44
CA LEU A 24 -6.64 0.25 -14.31
C LEU A 24 -5.37 0.86 -13.70
N ALA A 25 -5.46 2.07 -13.15
CA ALA A 25 -4.33 2.72 -12.49
C ALA A 25 -3.86 1.95 -11.25
N SER A 26 -4.78 1.49 -10.39
CA SER A 26 -4.42 0.69 -9.21
C SER A 26 -3.87 -0.68 -9.59
N GLY A 27 -4.48 -1.35 -10.58
CA GLY A 27 -4.01 -2.63 -11.11
C GLY A 27 -2.59 -2.52 -11.69
N LEU A 28 -2.32 -1.51 -12.51
CA LEU A 28 -0.98 -1.26 -13.05
C LEU A 28 0.03 -1.00 -11.93
N SER A 29 -0.35 -0.20 -10.92
CA SER A 29 0.52 0.07 -9.77
C SER A 29 0.86 -1.20 -8.97
N MET A 30 -0.10 -2.13 -8.81
CA MET A 30 0.15 -3.41 -8.14
C MET A 30 1.08 -4.29 -8.96
N VAL A 31 0.90 -4.36 -10.28
CA VAL A 31 1.79 -5.12 -11.17
C VAL A 31 3.23 -4.61 -11.03
N VAL A 32 3.43 -3.29 -11.10
CA VAL A 32 4.74 -2.66 -10.92
C VAL A 32 5.31 -2.96 -9.53
N ALA A 33 4.50 -2.82 -8.47
CA ALA A 33 4.91 -3.12 -7.11
C ALA A 33 5.33 -4.60 -6.94
N SER A 34 4.61 -5.54 -7.56
CA SER A 34 4.95 -6.96 -7.55
C SER A 34 6.30 -7.23 -8.25
N PHE A 35 6.56 -6.59 -9.39
CA PHE A 35 7.85 -6.73 -10.07
C PHE A 35 9.01 -6.17 -9.22
N ILE A 36 8.81 -5.01 -8.59
CA ILE A 36 9.79 -4.42 -7.66
C ILE A 36 10.03 -5.38 -6.48
N TRP A 37 8.97 -5.98 -5.94
CA TRP A 37 9.07 -6.94 -4.85
C TRP A 37 9.88 -8.19 -5.24
N PHE A 38 9.59 -8.78 -6.41
CA PHE A 38 10.38 -9.90 -6.92
C PHE A 38 11.84 -9.52 -7.17
N TYR A 39 12.10 -8.30 -7.64
CA TYR A 39 13.46 -7.80 -7.81
C TYR A 39 14.21 -7.69 -6.48
N ILE A 40 13.56 -7.15 -5.44
CA ILE A 40 14.13 -7.07 -4.08
C ILE A 40 14.46 -8.47 -3.56
N LEU A 41 13.52 -9.42 -3.67
CA LEU A 41 13.75 -10.79 -3.21
C LEU A 41 14.85 -11.53 -3.99
N LYS A 42 15.11 -11.12 -5.24
CA LYS A 42 16.19 -11.70 -6.05
C LYS A 42 17.57 -11.19 -5.63
N HIS A 43 17.67 -9.96 -5.14
CA HIS A 43 18.95 -9.30 -4.86
C HIS A 43 19.28 -9.17 -3.37
N TYR A 44 18.28 -9.23 -2.49
CA TYR A 44 18.43 -9.08 -1.05
C TYR A 44 17.92 -10.32 -0.33
N GLU A 45 18.62 -10.71 0.73
CA GLU A 45 18.15 -11.76 1.62
C GLU A 45 16.86 -11.33 2.32
N LEU A 46 15.94 -12.27 2.52
CA LEU A 46 14.65 -12.04 3.18
C LEU A 46 14.80 -11.29 4.51
N SER A 47 15.87 -11.58 5.26
CA SER A 47 16.18 -10.93 6.54
C SER A 47 16.30 -9.39 6.44
N LEU A 48 16.86 -8.86 5.34
CA LEU A 48 16.97 -7.42 5.10
C LEU A 48 15.71 -6.83 4.45
N ALA A 49 14.94 -7.64 3.73
CA ALA A 49 13.69 -7.20 3.11
C ALA A 49 12.58 -6.90 4.13
N TYR A 50 12.55 -7.62 5.26
CA TYR A 50 11.56 -7.40 6.34
C TYR A 50 11.62 -5.98 6.93
N PRO A 51 12.79 -5.45 7.35
CA PRO A 51 13.00 -4.05 7.70
C PRO A 51 12.45 -3.06 6.67
N LEU A 52 12.66 -3.34 5.39
CA LEU A 52 12.23 -2.47 4.29
C LEU A 52 10.70 -2.39 4.22
N ILE A 53 9.99 -3.51 4.42
CA ILE A 53 8.52 -3.52 4.49
C ILE A 53 8.03 -2.65 5.66
N SER A 54 8.65 -2.76 6.83
CA SER A 54 8.26 -1.98 8.01
C SER A 54 8.32 -0.47 7.77
N ILE A 55 9.27 0.02 6.99
CA ILE A 55 9.36 1.44 6.60
C ILE A 55 8.12 1.89 5.79
N SER A 56 7.53 0.98 5.00
CA SER A 56 6.29 1.24 4.25
C SER A 56 5.14 1.67 5.14
N TYR A 57 5.07 1.23 6.40
CA TYR A 57 4.03 1.66 7.35
C TYR A 57 4.14 3.16 7.70
N ILE A 58 5.36 3.71 7.75
CA ILE A 58 5.57 5.16 7.94
C ILE A 58 5.03 5.90 6.72
N PHE A 59 5.44 5.48 5.53
CA PHE A 59 4.99 6.09 4.28
C PHE A 59 3.48 5.97 4.09
N GLY A 60 2.87 4.84 4.45
CA GLY A 60 1.43 4.64 4.44
C GLY A 60 0.70 5.57 5.42
N THR A 61 1.26 5.77 6.61
CA THR A 61 0.71 6.70 7.60
C THR A 61 0.81 8.15 7.14
N LEU A 62 1.95 8.54 6.56
CA LEU A 62 2.12 9.86 5.94
C LEU A 62 1.17 10.06 4.77
N ALA A 63 1.01 9.05 3.91
CA ALA A 63 0.07 9.09 2.80
C ALA A 63 -1.39 9.24 3.28
N ALA A 64 -1.78 8.58 4.38
CA ALA A 64 -3.09 8.75 4.98
C ALA A 64 -3.33 10.21 5.47
N ILE A 65 -2.31 10.85 6.02
CA ILE A 65 -2.39 12.26 6.46
C ILE A 65 -2.42 13.22 5.26
N PHE A 66 -1.55 13.02 4.27
CA PHE A 66 -1.39 13.97 3.15
C PHE A 66 -2.41 13.78 2.02
N PHE A 67 -2.73 12.54 1.64
CA PHE A 67 -3.68 12.27 0.55
C PHE A 67 -5.11 12.15 1.05
N PHE A 68 -5.31 11.39 2.13
CA PHE A 68 -6.66 11.13 2.66
C PHE A 68 -7.10 12.16 3.71
N HIS A 69 -6.19 13.01 4.19
CA HIS A 69 -6.46 14.02 5.24
C HIS A 69 -7.10 13.40 6.50
N GLU A 70 -6.78 12.15 6.80
CA GLU A 70 -7.27 11.47 8.00
C GLU A 70 -6.47 11.90 9.23
N THR A 71 -7.16 12.19 10.34
CA THR A 71 -6.51 12.40 11.63
C THR A 71 -5.99 11.08 12.17
N VAL A 72 -4.68 10.88 12.04
CA VAL A 72 -4.02 9.69 12.57
C VAL A 72 -3.92 9.79 14.10
N PRO A 73 -4.53 8.85 14.85
CA PRO A 73 -4.51 8.88 16.31
C PRO A 73 -3.09 8.62 16.84
N PHE A 74 -2.79 9.18 18.01
CA PHE A 74 -1.47 9.06 18.66
C PHE A 74 -1.03 7.60 18.88
N THR A 75 -1.97 6.68 19.10
CA THR A 75 -1.72 5.23 19.19
C THR A 75 -1.08 4.66 17.93
N ARG A 76 -1.42 5.15 16.74
CA ARG A 76 -0.84 4.68 15.47
C ARG A 76 0.63 5.12 15.35
N TRP A 77 0.95 6.33 15.82
CA TRP A 77 2.33 6.83 15.92
C TRP A 77 3.19 6.02 16.89
N MET A 78 2.63 5.64 18.05
CA MET A 78 3.32 4.75 18.98
C MET A 78 3.60 3.38 18.38
N GLY A 79 2.64 2.82 17.63
CA GLY A 79 2.85 1.57 16.90
C GLY A 79 3.98 1.66 15.87
N VAL A 80 4.04 2.77 15.11
CA VAL A 80 5.12 3.04 14.15
C VAL A 80 6.49 3.10 14.85
N LEU A 81 6.60 3.82 15.96
CA LEU A 81 7.85 3.89 16.73
C LEU A 81 8.27 2.52 17.27
N LEU A 82 7.32 1.71 17.71
CA LEU A 82 7.58 0.36 18.21
C LEU A 82 8.08 -0.58 17.10
N ILE A 83 7.47 -0.52 15.91
CA ILE A 83 7.93 -1.26 14.73
C ILE A 83 9.36 -0.84 14.38
N MET A 84 9.65 0.46 14.35
CA MET A 84 11.00 0.97 14.07
C MET A 84 12.02 0.52 15.11
N GLY A 85 11.65 0.50 16.39
CA GLY A 85 12.51 -0.06 17.44
C GLY A 85 12.83 -1.54 17.20
N GLY A 86 11.84 -2.33 16.80
CA GLY A 86 12.04 -3.74 16.43
C GLY A 86 12.97 -3.93 15.23
N VAL A 87 12.85 -3.06 14.21
CA VAL A 87 13.73 -3.10 13.03
C VAL A 87 15.18 -2.77 13.38
N VAL A 88 15.40 -1.76 14.23
CA VAL A 88 16.76 -1.38 14.67
C VAL A 88 17.43 -2.52 15.44
N LEU A 89 16.67 -3.27 16.25
CA LEU A 89 17.17 -4.46 16.94
C LEU A 89 17.50 -5.60 15.97
N LEU A 90 16.68 -5.81 14.93
CA LEU A 90 16.94 -6.84 13.90
C LEU A 90 18.16 -6.53 13.02
N THR A 91 18.46 -5.25 12.82
CA THR A 91 19.55 -4.79 11.92
C THR A 91 20.89 -4.63 12.66
N ARG A 92 20.90 -4.81 13.99
CA ARG A 92 22.09 -4.77 14.86
C ARG A 92 22.61 -6.18 15.12
#